data_AF-A0A8H8IZM8-F1
#
_entry.id   AF-A0A8H8IZM8-F1
#
_cell.length_a   1.000
_cell.length_b   1.000
_cell.length_c   1.000
_cell.angle_alpha   90.00
_cell.angle_beta   90.00
_cell.angle_gamma   90.00
#
_symmetry.space_group_name_H-M   'P 1'
#
loop_
_entity.id
_entity.type
_entity.pdbx_description
1 polymer ?
#
loop_
_entity_poly.entity_id
_entity_poly.type
_entity_poly.pdbx_seq_one_letter_code
_entity_poly.pdbx_strand_id
1 'polypeptide(L)'
;MIDETFSSGITRKSLRTLLQECSLSVVSPEMIDQRTLAGSKCCNGKPTSCSSHSPDGAFANMLTSFAARGKITGYLTSSIDGLESRIMPNSEDRIFRLHGDNRKLLCARTRCSGIQPEDSALYDEALLGAPASIKTTGRLNVFCHDCRRIKTAISKRTYGDKTLVLRPAVQFKLDVEYWMDEVKSKMLPQAESSQLLLIVEHPIKPRSLIDDMVSDLADAVHKMSGAVIYVSCDLMKGKAPYTHIDAQLHTTAADLGLHVMEARQRLENLNVRPGDQEYTGSDFWFDVIRNQLVGISQEEDTYSAAARWANKGWACKTHPVKIEHIAEQKPLFEDLKDQGNQVAPRSALPPTKLLDLSLAVADQALRNAREAPAFMVCCGGPLQNSKFVQQLADWLNRPDAPLNSLLCAMNKKLGPVYMLNLIAKISTTMVDPDPDAAETLFRLWISDTLAAPHTNILFLAQNAEPTMWLYAPFQSRPLGKALPNILSVCSCPDLPPGDYRSRRRQGSRKTWDVNHNGRDGQPLRDVVVHAKCSIC
;
A
#
# COMPACT_ATOMS: atom_id res chain seq x y z
N MET A 1 -4.00 -18.94 -6.44
CA MET A 1 -4.62 -19.97 -7.31
C MET A 1 -3.65 -21.14 -7.53
N ILE A 2 -3.68 -22.15 -6.67
CA ILE A 2 -3.25 -23.53 -6.99
C ILE A 2 -4.14 -24.45 -6.15
N ASP A 3 -5.38 -24.62 -6.59
CA ASP A 3 -6.30 -25.62 -6.03
C ASP A 3 -7.16 -26.14 -7.19
N GLU A 4 -6.56 -26.95 -8.07
CA GLU A 4 -7.30 -27.74 -9.05
C GLU A 4 -7.43 -29.18 -8.56
N THR A 5 -8.67 -29.64 -8.42
CA THR A 5 -9.03 -30.96 -7.91
C THR A 5 -9.17 -32.00 -9.04
N PHE A 6 -8.37 -33.08 -8.99
CA PHE A 6 -8.53 -34.27 -9.83
C PHE A 6 -9.03 -35.48 -9.02
N SER A 7 -10.00 -36.23 -9.56
CA SER A 7 -10.66 -37.39 -8.94
C SER A 7 -10.02 -38.72 -9.36
N SER A 8 -9.25 -39.35 -8.46
CA SER A 8 -9.09 -40.81 -8.33
C SER A 8 -8.43 -41.11 -6.97
N GLY A 9 -8.76 -42.25 -6.35
CA GLY A 9 -8.56 -42.58 -4.92
C GLY A 9 -7.14 -42.72 -4.37
N ILE A 10 -6.24 -41.79 -4.69
CA ILE A 10 -4.94 -41.59 -4.05
C ILE A 10 -5.09 -40.43 -3.08
N THR A 11 -4.56 -40.53 -1.85
CA THR A 11 -4.48 -39.39 -0.91
C THR A 11 -3.82 -38.22 -1.61
N ARG A 12 -4.61 -37.18 -1.92
CA ARG A 12 -4.21 -36.02 -2.73
C ARG A 12 -3.12 -35.26 -1.98
N LYS A 13 -1.89 -35.32 -2.49
CA LYS A 13 -0.79 -34.46 -2.02
C LYS A 13 -0.80 -33.18 -2.87
N SER A 14 -0.69 -32.03 -2.23
CA SER A 14 -0.53 -30.76 -2.95
C SER A 14 0.78 -30.77 -3.76
N LEU A 15 0.88 -29.98 -4.84
CA LEU A 15 2.14 -29.83 -5.59
C LEU A 15 3.29 -29.43 -4.67
N ARG A 16 3.02 -28.56 -3.71
CA ARG A 16 3.95 -28.18 -2.63
C ARG A 16 4.44 -29.40 -1.84
N THR A 17 3.54 -30.27 -1.41
CA THR A 17 3.89 -31.51 -0.69
C THR A 17 4.75 -32.44 -1.55
N LEU A 18 4.39 -32.59 -2.83
CA LEU A 18 5.14 -33.42 -3.78
C LEU A 18 6.55 -32.88 -4.04
N LEU A 19 6.71 -31.56 -4.18
CA LEU A 19 8.00 -30.90 -4.35
C LEU A 19 8.86 -30.94 -3.08
N GLN A 20 8.26 -30.79 -1.88
CA GLN A 20 8.96 -30.92 -0.60
C GLN A 20 9.56 -32.32 -0.42
N GLU A 21 8.78 -33.35 -0.75
CA GLU A 21 9.23 -34.74 -0.67
C GLU A 21 10.29 -35.09 -1.75
N CYS A 22 10.42 -34.29 -2.80
CA CYS A 22 11.47 -34.42 -3.84
C CYS A 22 12.72 -33.56 -3.57
N SER A 23 12.74 -32.79 -2.48
CA SER A 23 13.83 -31.85 -2.15
C SER A 23 14.99 -32.57 -1.46
N LEU A 24 16.22 -32.38 -1.96
CA LEU A 24 17.43 -33.02 -1.42
C LEU A 24 17.83 -32.52 -0.03
N SER A 25 17.37 -31.35 0.38
CA SER A 25 17.58 -30.83 1.74
C SER A 25 16.67 -31.51 2.77
N VAL A 26 15.71 -32.34 2.33
CA VAL A 26 14.73 -33.01 3.19
C VAL A 26 14.89 -34.52 3.16
N VAL A 27 15.14 -35.09 1.99
CA VAL A 27 15.15 -36.53 1.77
C VAL A 27 16.38 -36.89 0.94
N SER A 28 17.18 -37.84 1.41
CA SER A 28 18.31 -38.34 0.62
C SER A 28 17.79 -38.91 -0.72
N PRO A 29 18.55 -38.81 -1.83
CA PRO A 29 18.10 -39.28 -3.15
C PRO A 29 17.59 -40.73 -3.15
N GLU A 30 18.08 -41.56 -2.23
CA GLU A 30 17.72 -42.98 -2.12
C GLU A 30 16.35 -43.21 -1.49
N MET A 31 15.88 -42.25 -0.68
CA MET A 31 14.65 -42.31 0.11
C MET A 31 13.44 -41.66 -0.56
N ILE A 32 13.61 -40.96 -1.68
CA ILE A 32 12.49 -40.38 -2.43
C ILE A 32 11.70 -41.53 -3.09
N ASP A 33 10.45 -41.72 -2.68
CA ASP A 33 9.58 -42.75 -3.27
C ASP A 33 9.23 -42.38 -4.73
N GLN A 34 9.15 -43.41 -5.57
CA GLN A 34 8.90 -43.29 -7.01
C GLN A 34 7.55 -42.62 -7.30
N ARG A 35 6.55 -42.84 -6.44
CA ARG A 35 5.22 -42.23 -6.58
C ARG A 35 5.26 -40.71 -6.38
N THR A 36 6.11 -40.22 -5.48
CA THR A 36 6.27 -38.78 -5.23
C THR A 36 6.92 -38.09 -6.42
N LEU A 37 7.98 -38.68 -7.00
CA LEU A 37 8.64 -38.15 -8.20
C LEU A 37 7.69 -38.09 -9.41
N ALA A 38 6.90 -39.14 -9.61
CA ALA A 38 5.90 -39.18 -10.68
C ALA A 38 4.76 -38.17 -10.44
N GLY A 39 4.29 -38.02 -9.20
CA GLY A 39 3.28 -37.04 -8.83
C GLY A 39 3.73 -35.59 -9.05
N SER A 40 4.94 -35.24 -8.60
CA SER A 40 5.53 -33.92 -8.83
C SER A 40 5.62 -33.58 -10.32
N LYS A 41 6.10 -34.52 -11.15
CA LYS A 41 6.17 -34.35 -12.60
C LYS A 41 4.81 -34.31 -13.28
N CYS A 42 3.80 -35.04 -12.80
CA CYS A 42 2.47 -35.02 -13.40
C CYS A 42 1.71 -33.72 -13.07
N CYS A 43 1.88 -33.18 -11.86
CA CYS A 43 1.38 -31.85 -11.49
C CYS A 43 2.13 -30.72 -12.24
N ASN A 44 3.40 -30.94 -12.57
CA ASN A 44 4.25 -30.02 -13.35
C ASN A 44 4.32 -30.36 -14.85
N GLY A 45 3.50 -31.27 -15.38
CA GLY A 45 3.73 -31.91 -16.69
C GLY A 45 3.01 -31.26 -17.87
N LYS A 46 2.20 -30.22 -17.63
CA LYS A 46 1.58 -29.40 -18.68
C LYS A 46 2.31 -28.10 -19.11
N PRO A 47 3.39 -27.57 -18.49
CA PRO A 47 3.88 -26.23 -18.80
C PRO A 47 4.50 -26.12 -20.19
N THR A 48 5.46 -26.94 -20.59
CA THR A 48 6.30 -26.64 -21.76
C THR A 48 5.53 -26.62 -23.09
N SER A 49 4.66 -27.60 -23.34
CA SER A 49 3.88 -27.68 -24.59
C SER A 49 2.48 -27.06 -24.54
N CYS A 50 1.86 -26.87 -23.37
CA CYS A 50 0.59 -26.13 -23.28
C CYS A 50 0.80 -24.63 -23.06
N SER A 51 1.88 -24.20 -22.39
CA SER A 51 2.14 -22.77 -22.24
C SER A 51 2.49 -22.11 -23.56
N SER A 52 3.09 -22.81 -24.53
CA SER A 52 3.39 -22.25 -25.87
C SER A 52 2.15 -21.80 -26.63
N HIS A 53 0.96 -22.17 -26.16
CA HIS A 53 -0.32 -21.83 -26.79
C HIS A 53 -1.27 -21.05 -25.89
N SER A 54 -0.97 -20.83 -24.61
CA SER A 54 -1.76 -19.89 -23.80
C SER A 54 -1.43 -18.47 -24.25
N PRO A 55 -2.41 -17.65 -24.67
CA PRO A 55 -2.15 -16.26 -24.99
C PRO A 55 -1.52 -15.57 -23.79
N ASP A 56 -0.45 -14.82 -24.04
CA ASP A 56 0.23 -14.05 -23.00
C ASP A 56 -0.78 -13.10 -22.35
N GLY A 57 -0.93 -13.22 -21.02
CA GLY A 57 -1.80 -12.33 -20.26
C GLY A 57 -1.34 -10.87 -20.37
N ALA A 58 -2.24 -9.92 -20.10
CA ALA A 58 -1.95 -8.49 -20.21
C ALA A 58 -0.69 -8.06 -19.41
N PHE A 59 -0.44 -8.70 -18.26
CA PHE A 59 0.76 -8.47 -17.46
C PHE A 59 2.05 -8.92 -18.17
N ALA A 60 2.05 -10.12 -18.77
CA ALA A 60 3.19 -10.62 -19.53
C ALA A 60 3.47 -9.71 -20.74
N ASN A 61 2.43 -9.26 -21.44
CA ASN A 61 2.56 -8.31 -22.55
C ASN A 61 3.18 -6.98 -22.10
N MET A 62 2.75 -6.45 -20.94
CA MET A 62 3.35 -5.26 -20.34
C MET A 62 4.85 -5.46 -20.06
N LEU A 63 5.21 -6.57 -19.40
CA LEU A 63 6.61 -6.88 -19.09
C LEU A 63 7.46 -7.08 -20.36
N THR A 64 6.94 -7.77 -21.37
CA THR A 64 7.63 -7.96 -22.66
C THR A 64 7.88 -6.61 -23.31
N SER A 65 6.92 -5.69 -23.25
CA SER A 65 7.07 -4.33 -23.75
C SER A 65 8.15 -3.53 -23.00
N PHE A 66 8.25 -3.70 -21.67
CA PHE A 66 9.29 -3.07 -20.86
C PHE A 66 10.67 -3.68 -21.11
N ALA A 67 10.75 -5.01 -21.23
CA ALA A 67 11.97 -5.73 -21.56
C ALA A 67 12.53 -5.31 -22.92
N ALA A 68 11.68 -5.24 -23.95
CA ALA A 68 12.07 -4.80 -25.30
C ALA A 68 12.64 -3.37 -25.34
N ARG A 69 12.28 -2.53 -24.35
CA ARG A 69 12.77 -1.16 -24.19
C ARG A 69 13.94 -1.05 -23.20
N GLY A 70 14.47 -2.16 -22.72
CA GLY A 70 15.55 -2.20 -21.74
C GLY A 70 15.18 -1.57 -20.38
N LYS A 71 13.88 -1.53 -20.05
CA LYS A 71 13.39 -0.93 -18.79
C LYS A 71 13.35 -1.90 -17.61
N ILE A 72 13.54 -3.20 -17.86
CA ILE A 72 13.69 -4.20 -16.80
C ILE A 72 15.19 -4.43 -16.54
N THR A 73 15.63 -3.98 -15.36
CA THR A 73 17.00 -4.13 -14.86
C THR A 73 17.21 -5.50 -14.21
N GLY A 74 16.19 -6.04 -13.55
CA GLY A 74 16.18 -7.33 -12.88
C GLY A 74 14.77 -7.91 -12.75
N TYR A 75 14.66 -9.23 -12.73
CA TYR A 75 13.40 -9.94 -12.57
C TYR A 75 13.54 -11.09 -11.57
N LEU A 76 12.90 -10.96 -10.41
CA LEU A 76 12.88 -11.99 -9.38
C LEU A 76 11.54 -12.71 -9.36
N THR A 77 11.56 -14.03 -9.41
CA THR A 77 10.34 -14.84 -9.40
C THR A 77 10.43 -16.02 -8.44
N SER A 78 9.31 -16.29 -7.77
CA SER A 78 9.06 -17.56 -7.09
C SER A 78 8.37 -18.59 -7.99
N SER A 79 7.97 -18.21 -9.21
CA SER A 79 7.45 -19.19 -10.16
C SER A 79 8.57 -20.12 -10.62
N ILE A 80 8.16 -21.33 -11.01
CA ILE A 80 9.04 -22.37 -11.55
C ILE A 80 8.66 -22.74 -12.99
N ASP A 81 7.59 -22.14 -13.53
CA ASP A 81 7.03 -22.50 -14.84
C ASP A 81 7.91 -22.08 -16.02
N GLY A 82 8.84 -21.15 -15.82
CA GLY A 82 9.78 -20.70 -16.84
C GLY A 82 9.21 -19.64 -17.79
N LEU A 83 8.00 -19.11 -17.53
CA LEU A 83 7.30 -18.18 -18.42
C LEU A 83 8.05 -16.86 -18.61
N GLU A 84 8.74 -16.40 -17.56
CA GLU A 84 9.55 -15.17 -17.59
C GLU A 84 10.65 -15.18 -18.65
N SER A 85 11.13 -16.36 -19.05
CA SER A 85 12.14 -16.50 -20.11
C SER A 85 11.61 -16.15 -21.49
N ARG A 86 10.28 -16.14 -21.67
CA ARG A 86 9.64 -15.67 -22.90
C ARG A 86 9.48 -14.16 -22.92
N ILE A 87 9.30 -13.58 -21.73
CA ILE A 87 9.22 -12.14 -21.52
C ILE A 87 10.60 -11.51 -21.82
N MET A 88 11.68 -12.20 -21.40
CA MET A 88 13.05 -11.70 -21.50
C MET A 88 14.02 -12.73 -22.14
N PRO A 89 13.82 -13.13 -23.41
CA PRO A 89 14.57 -14.23 -24.03
C PRO A 89 16.07 -13.98 -24.16
N ASN A 90 16.48 -12.71 -24.21
CA ASN A 90 17.88 -12.31 -24.34
C ASN A 90 18.49 -11.82 -23.01
N SER A 91 17.84 -12.08 -21.88
CA SER A 91 18.25 -11.54 -20.57
C SER A 91 18.03 -12.55 -19.45
N GLU A 92 18.33 -13.81 -19.72
CA GLU A 92 18.25 -14.91 -18.75
C GLU A 92 19.17 -14.67 -17.53
N ASP A 93 20.26 -13.92 -17.70
CA ASP A 93 21.16 -13.45 -16.65
C ASP A 93 20.53 -12.46 -15.67
N ARG A 94 19.40 -11.85 -16.06
CA ARG A 94 18.61 -10.91 -15.23
C ARG A 94 17.43 -11.57 -14.55
N ILE A 95 17.18 -12.86 -14.81
CA ILE A 95 16.09 -13.61 -14.22
C ILE A 95 16.61 -14.44 -13.04
N PHE A 96 16.12 -14.13 -11.85
CA PHE A 96 16.44 -14.83 -10.62
C PHE A 96 15.24 -15.67 -10.18
N ARG A 97 15.42 -16.99 -10.13
CA ARG A 97 14.35 -17.93 -9.75
C ARG A 97 14.61 -18.46 -8.36
N LEU A 98 13.80 -18.02 -7.39
CA LEU A 98 13.96 -18.39 -5.99
C LEU A 98 13.81 -19.91 -5.79
N HIS A 99 12.85 -20.54 -6.47
CA HIS A 99 12.59 -21.96 -6.32
C HIS A 99 13.23 -22.82 -7.41
N GLY A 100 14.13 -22.26 -8.22
CA GLY A 100 14.77 -22.95 -9.33
C GLY A 100 13.93 -22.97 -10.62
N ASP A 101 14.28 -23.85 -11.56
CA ASP A 101 13.77 -23.82 -12.94
C ASP A 101 13.22 -25.20 -13.33
N ASN A 102 11.91 -25.34 -13.54
CA ASN A 102 11.31 -26.62 -13.90
C ASN A 102 11.64 -27.06 -15.33
N ARG A 103 12.15 -26.15 -16.18
CA ARG A 103 12.64 -26.51 -17.53
C ARG A 103 13.97 -27.24 -17.48
N LYS A 104 14.75 -27.07 -16.42
CA LYS A 104 16.02 -27.77 -16.23
C LYS A 104 15.79 -29.08 -15.49
N LEU A 105 16.46 -30.16 -15.90
CA LEU A 105 16.43 -31.42 -15.17
C LEU A 105 17.80 -31.72 -14.56
N LEU A 106 17.87 -31.91 -13.25
CA LEU A 106 19.09 -32.29 -12.55
C LEU A 106 19.17 -33.81 -12.36
N CYS A 107 20.37 -34.35 -12.52
CA CYS A 107 20.71 -35.67 -12.03
C CYS A 107 21.16 -35.55 -10.55
N ALA A 108 20.94 -36.57 -9.73
CA ALA A 108 21.39 -36.53 -8.33
C ALA A 108 22.93 -36.65 -8.18
N ARG A 109 23.67 -36.88 -9.28
CA ARG A 109 25.13 -36.93 -9.26
C ARG A 109 25.71 -35.51 -9.14
N THR A 110 26.50 -35.27 -8.10
CA THR A 110 27.07 -33.97 -7.68
C THR A 110 27.93 -33.22 -8.70
N ARG A 111 28.20 -33.79 -9.88
CA ARG A 111 28.97 -33.16 -10.97
C ARG A 111 28.25 -33.18 -12.32
N CYS A 112 27.02 -33.67 -12.35
CA CYS A 112 26.23 -33.62 -13.57
C CYS A 112 25.67 -32.20 -13.72
N SER A 113 25.90 -31.60 -14.88
CA SER A 113 25.31 -30.31 -15.27
C SER A 113 23.78 -30.37 -15.41
N GLY A 114 23.21 -31.56 -15.42
CA GLY A 114 21.81 -31.78 -15.75
C GLY A 114 21.55 -31.68 -17.25
N ILE A 115 20.27 -31.73 -17.59
CA ILE A 115 19.74 -31.49 -18.94
C ILE A 115 19.28 -30.04 -18.98
N GLN A 116 19.73 -29.32 -20.01
CA GLN A 116 19.36 -27.93 -20.25
C GLN A 116 17.92 -27.82 -20.78
N PRO A 117 17.29 -26.63 -20.71
CA PRO A 117 15.91 -26.43 -21.13
C PRO A 117 15.62 -26.87 -22.58
N GLU A 118 16.59 -26.73 -23.48
CA GLU A 118 16.43 -27.04 -24.90
C GLU A 118 16.28 -28.56 -25.12
N ASP A 119 16.94 -29.35 -24.29
CA ASP A 119 16.92 -30.81 -24.34
C ASP A 119 15.82 -31.42 -23.45
N SER A 120 15.20 -30.63 -22.56
CA SER A 120 14.19 -31.12 -21.62
C SER A 120 12.89 -31.53 -22.34
N ALA A 121 12.58 -30.90 -23.47
CA ALA A 121 11.36 -31.15 -24.24
C ALA A 121 11.22 -32.61 -24.66
N LEU A 122 12.32 -33.28 -25.03
CA LEU A 122 12.33 -34.71 -25.38
C LEU A 122 11.89 -35.60 -24.21
N TYR A 123 12.23 -35.19 -22.99
CA TYR A 123 11.86 -35.91 -21.78
C TYR A 123 10.42 -35.61 -21.36
N ASP A 124 9.94 -34.39 -21.59
CA ASP A 124 8.54 -34.03 -21.39
C ASP A 124 7.64 -34.81 -22.34
N GLU A 125 8.00 -34.93 -23.63
CA GLU A 125 7.30 -35.78 -24.59
C GLU A 125 7.31 -37.26 -24.18
N ALA A 126 8.44 -37.79 -23.68
CA ALA A 126 8.51 -39.15 -23.18
C ALA A 126 7.61 -39.37 -21.95
N LEU A 127 7.49 -38.37 -21.08
CA LEU A 127 6.60 -38.39 -19.91
C LEU A 127 5.13 -38.31 -20.32
N LEU A 128 4.80 -37.43 -21.27
CA LEU A 128 3.46 -37.21 -21.78
C LEU A 128 2.97 -38.35 -22.66
N GLY A 129 3.85 -38.97 -23.45
CA GLY A 129 3.55 -40.10 -24.33
C GLY A 129 3.44 -41.45 -23.61
N ALA A 130 3.82 -41.53 -22.34
CA ALA A 130 3.73 -42.78 -21.58
C ALA A 130 2.27 -43.27 -21.44
N PRO A 131 2.01 -44.58 -21.62
CA PRO A 131 0.69 -45.18 -21.40
C PRO A 131 0.12 -44.83 -20.03
N ALA A 132 -1.21 -44.65 -19.94
CA ALA A 132 -1.89 -44.32 -18.68
C ALA A 132 -1.59 -45.32 -17.54
N SER A 133 -1.39 -46.60 -17.87
CA SER A 133 -1.00 -47.66 -16.92
C SER A 133 0.40 -47.48 -16.32
N ILE A 134 1.33 -46.87 -17.06
CA ILE A 134 2.68 -46.56 -16.58
C ILE A 134 2.66 -45.26 -15.74
N LYS A 135 1.80 -44.31 -16.11
CA LYS A 135 1.58 -43.07 -15.35
C LYS A 135 1.01 -43.34 -13.95
N THR A 136 0.02 -44.24 -13.82
CA THR A 136 -0.60 -44.58 -12.53
C THR A 136 0.29 -45.40 -11.60
N THR A 137 1.23 -46.17 -12.15
CA THR A 137 2.16 -46.99 -11.34
C THR A 137 3.40 -46.22 -10.88
N GLY A 138 3.64 -45.00 -11.39
CA GLY A 138 4.80 -44.18 -11.04
C GLY A 138 6.14 -44.77 -11.51
N ARG A 139 6.13 -45.71 -12.46
CA ARG A 139 7.33 -46.45 -12.89
C ARG A 139 8.13 -45.78 -14.01
N LEU A 140 7.64 -44.68 -14.58
CA LEU A 140 8.39 -43.98 -15.63
C LEU A 140 9.53 -43.15 -15.02
N ASN A 141 10.69 -43.80 -14.91
CA ASN A 141 11.91 -43.12 -14.53
C ASN A 141 12.62 -42.62 -15.79
N VAL A 142 12.83 -41.31 -15.85
CA VAL A 142 13.69 -40.70 -16.83
C VAL A 142 15.10 -40.67 -16.26
N PHE A 143 16.06 -41.26 -16.96
CA PHE A 143 17.44 -41.35 -16.49
C PHE A 143 18.36 -40.41 -17.25
N CYS A 144 19.34 -39.84 -16.54
CA CYS A 144 20.39 -39.03 -17.13
C CYS A 144 21.24 -39.94 -18.02
N HIS A 145 21.15 -39.71 -19.32
CA HIS A 145 21.82 -40.53 -20.32
C HIS A 145 23.35 -40.43 -20.21
N ASP A 146 23.89 -39.23 -19.96
CA ASP A 146 25.34 -39.02 -19.85
C ASP A 146 25.92 -39.76 -18.64
N CYS A 147 25.27 -39.63 -17.47
CA CYS A 147 25.71 -40.34 -16.27
C CYS A 147 25.50 -41.85 -16.37
N ARG A 148 24.51 -42.31 -17.16
CA ARG A 148 24.24 -43.74 -17.40
C ARG A 148 25.29 -44.37 -18.30
N ARG A 149 25.87 -43.62 -19.25
CA ARG A 149 26.96 -44.10 -20.13
C ARG A 149 28.28 -44.27 -19.37
N ILE A 150 28.57 -43.39 -18.41
CA ILE A 150 29.82 -43.40 -17.62
C ILE A 150 29.73 -44.37 -16.43
N LYS A 151 29.17 -45.57 -16.64
CA LYS A 151 29.07 -46.60 -15.60
C LYS A 151 30.38 -47.38 -15.49
N THR A 152 31.33 -46.89 -14.71
CA THR A 152 32.49 -47.69 -14.28
C THR A 152 32.04 -48.76 -13.28
N ALA A 153 32.78 -49.86 -13.14
CA ALA A 153 32.45 -50.90 -12.16
C ALA A 153 32.33 -50.33 -10.72
N ILE A 154 33.11 -49.29 -10.41
CA ILE A 154 33.08 -48.56 -9.13
C ILE A 154 31.78 -47.74 -9.00
N SER A 155 31.34 -47.04 -10.05
CA SER A 155 30.11 -46.26 -9.97
C SER A 155 28.87 -47.14 -9.81
N LYS A 156 28.85 -48.35 -10.40
CA LYS A 156 27.76 -49.33 -10.23
C LYS A 156 27.62 -49.83 -8.78
N ARG A 157 28.72 -49.88 -8.02
CA ARG A 157 28.70 -50.30 -6.60
C ARG A 157 28.32 -49.17 -5.66
N THR A 158 28.66 -47.94 -6.03
CA THR A 158 28.49 -46.76 -5.16
C THR A 158 27.11 -46.09 -5.35
N TYR A 159 26.55 -46.16 -6.55
CA TYR A 159 25.35 -45.40 -6.91
C TYR A 159 24.33 -46.29 -7.62
N GLY A 160 23.18 -46.51 -6.97
CA GLY A 160 22.06 -47.24 -7.57
C GLY A 160 21.40 -46.43 -8.70
N ASP A 161 20.63 -47.09 -9.57
CA ASP A 161 19.93 -46.44 -10.70
C ASP A 161 19.02 -45.28 -10.27
N LYS A 162 18.54 -45.28 -9.02
CA LYS A 162 17.80 -44.17 -8.41
C LYS A 162 18.54 -42.83 -8.45
N THR A 163 19.87 -42.85 -8.32
CA THR A 163 20.71 -41.63 -8.34
C THR A 163 20.89 -41.05 -9.73
N LEU A 164 20.56 -41.82 -10.77
CA LEU A 164 20.62 -41.41 -12.16
C LEU A 164 19.29 -40.82 -12.65
N VAL A 165 18.25 -40.87 -11.82
CA VAL A 165 16.93 -40.33 -12.18
C VAL A 165 17.02 -38.82 -12.32
N LEU A 166 16.54 -38.31 -13.45
CA LEU A 166 16.38 -36.89 -13.71
C LEU A 166 15.17 -36.37 -12.95
N ARG A 167 15.34 -35.23 -12.28
CA ARG A 167 14.30 -34.50 -11.54
C ARG A 167 14.31 -33.03 -11.94
N PRO A 168 13.20 -32.30 -11.83
CA PRO A 168 13.21 -30.85 -12.04
C PRO A 168 14.25 -30.15 -11.17
N ALA A 169 14.87 -29.09 -11.69
CA ALA A 169 15.83 -28.26 -10.97
C ALA A 169 15.14 -27.29 -10.00
N VAL A 170 14.15 -27.80 -9.25
CA VAL A 170 13.29 -27.02 -8.36
C VAL A 170 13.61 -27.36 -6.90
N GLN A 171 13.69 -26.33 -6.06
CA GLN A 171 13.98 -26.45 -4.63
C GLN A 171 12.85 -25.82 -3.81
N PHE A 172 12.23 -26.62 -2.94
CA PHE A 172 11.12 -26.16 -2.10
C PHE A 172 11.57 -25.63 -0.73
N LYS A 173 12.56 -26.29 -0.14
CA LYS A 173 13.31 -25.72 0.98
C LYS A 173 14.55 -25.07 0.40
N LEU A 174 14.45 -23.76 0.25
CA LEU A 174 15.64 -22.92 0.26
C LEU A 174 16.37 -23.26 1.56
N ASP A 175 17.61 -23.76 1.51
CA ASP A 175 18.50 -23.64 2.68
C ASP A 175 18.89 -22.16 2.69
N VAL A 176 18.03 -21.39 3.36
CA VAL A 176 17.60 -20.08 2.88
C VAL A 176 18.69 -19.02 2.98
N GLU A 177 19.70 -19.20 3.83
CA GLU A 177 20.69 -18.14 4.05
C GLU A 177 21.65 -18.01 2.87
N TYR A 178 22.34 -19.09 2.47
CA TYR A 178 23.39 -19.00 1.44
C TYR A 178 22.85 -18.64 0.05
N TRP A 179 21.73 -19.23 -0.36
CA TRP A 179 21.16 -18.96 -1.70
C TRP A 179 20.58 -17.54 -1.80
N MET A 180 19.97 -17.05 -0.71
CA MET A 180 19.44 -15.69 -0.69
C MET A 180 20.56 -14.66 -0.74
N ASP A 181 21.69 -14.91 -0.08
CA ASP A 181 22.85 -14.02 -0.17
C ASP A 181 23.40 -13.95 -1.61
N GLU A 182 23.46 -15.07 -2.32
CA GLU A 182 23.89 -15.07 -3.73
C GLU A 182 22.90 -14.29 -4.62
N VAL A 183 21.60 -14.56 -4.50
CA VAL A 183 20.57 -13.84 -5.27
C VAL A 183 20.57 -12.35 -4.94
N LYS A 184 20.59 -12.01 -3.65
CA LYS A 184 20.65 -10.63 -3.15
C LYS A 184 21.89 -9.91 -3.67
N SER A 185 23.08 -10.54 -3.63
CA SER A 185 24.32 -9.94 -4.12
C SER A 185 24.27 -9.58 -5.62
N LYS A 186 23.52 -10.34 -6.42
CA LYS A 186 23.33 -10.08 -7.86
C LYS A 186 22.23 -9.05 -8.13
N MET A 187 21.18 -9.03 -7.30
CA MET A 187 20.06 -8.12 -7.45
C MET A 187 20.31 -6.72 -6.89
N LEU A 188 21.10 -6.59 -5.83
CA LEU A 188 21.34 -5.29 -5.19
C LEU A 188 21.93 -4.25 -6.16
N PRO A 189 22.95 -4.58 -6.99
CA PRO A 189 23.44 -3.63 -8.00
C PRO A 189 22.38 -3.23 -9.05
N GLN A 190 21.44 -4.13 -9.36
CA GLN A 190 20.34 -3.82 -10.27
C GLN A 190 19.34 -2.86 -9.60
N ALA A 191 19.03 -3.06 -8.32
CA ALA A 191 18.18 -2.16 -7.55
C ALA A 191 18.80 -0.76 -7.38
N GLU A 192 20.11 -0.68 -7.16
CA GLU A 192 20.85 0.60 -7.06
C GLU A 192 20.84 1.43 -8.35
N SER A 193 20.48 0.84 -9.49
CA SER A 193 20.29 1.56 -10.76
C SER A 193 18.82 1.71 -11.17
N SER A 194 17.90 1.30 -10.30
CA SER A 194 16.47 1.27 -10.59
C SER A 194 15.72 2.41 -9.89
N GLN A 195 14.72 2.96 -10.58
CA GLN A 195 13.83 3.99 -10.03
C GLN A 195 12.50 3.42 -9.53
N LEU A 196 12.24 2.13 -9.76
CA LEU A 196 11.01 1.47 -9.38
C LEU A 196 11.28 0.01 -9.01
N LEU A 197 10.80 -0.39 -7.83
CA LEU A 197 10.64 -1.79 -7.44
C LEU A 197 9.16 -2.15 -7.47
N LEU A 198 8.79 -3.10 -8.34
CA LEU A 198 7.41 -3.56 -8.48
C LEU A 198 7.28 -4.99 -7.93
N ILE A 199 6.50 -5.15 -6.87
CA ILE A 199 6.27 -6.44 -6.21
C ILE A 199 4.85 -6.88 -6.53
N VAL A 200 4.68 -7.97 -7.29
CA VAL A 200 3.36 -8.37 -7.84
C VAL A 200 2.95 -9.74 -7.30
N GLU A 201 1.80 -9.79 -6.65
CA GLU A 201 1.09 -10.99 -6.17
C GLU A 201 1.96 -11.94 -5.31
N HIS A 202 3.05 -11.44 -4.73
CA HIS A 202 3.92 -12.23 -3.89
C HIS A 202 3.58 -12.02 -2.40
N PRO A 203 3.21 -13.08 -1.65
CA PRO A 203 2.83 -12.91 -0.25
C PRO A 203 4.06 -12.61 0.60
N ILE A 204 4.24 -11.33 0.97
CA ILE A 204 5.28 -10.91 1.91
C ILE A 204 4.81 -11.27 3.32
N LYS A 205 5.66 -12.00 4.05
CA LYS A 205 5.43 -12.35 5.46
C LYS A 205 6.43 -11.57 6.30
N PRO A 206 5.99 -10.89 7.37
CA PRO A 206 6.90 -10.12 8.21
C PRO A 206 8.02 -11.01 8.77
N ARG A 207 9.26 -10.52 8.74
CA ARG A 207 10.45 -11.25 9.24
C ARG A 207 10.74 -12.56 8.50
N SER A 208 10.33 -12.64 7.24
CA SER A 208 10.78 -13.71 6.36
C SER A 208 12.04 -13.26 5.62
N LEU A 209 12.88 -14.20 5.19
CA LEU A 209 14.09 -13.85 4.44
C LEU A 209 13.79 -13.14 3.10
N ILE A 210 12.59 -13.35 2.56
CA ILE A 210 12.10 -12.59 1.40
C ILE A 210 11.77 -11.15 1.80
N ASP A 211 11.14 -10.93 2.96
CA ASP A 211 10.84 -9.60 3.50
C ASP A 211 12.13 -8.80 3.79
N ASP A 212 13.13 -9.46 4.38
CA ASP A 212 14.45 -8.84 4.62
C ASP A 212 15.10 -8.40 3.30
N MET A 213 15.16 -9.30 2.31
CA MET A 213 15.70 -8.99 0.99
C MET A 213 14.89 -7.90 0.27
N VAL A 214 13.55 -7.93 0.33
CA VAL A 214 12.70 -6.88 -0.25
C VAL A 214 13.00 -5.54 0.42
N SER A 215 13.18 -5.51 1.74
CA SER A 215 13.57 -4.30 2.46
C SER A 215 14.93 -3.77 1.98
N ASP A 216 15.92 -4.64 1.78
CA ASP A 216 17.24 -4.21 1.28
C ASP A 216 17.17 -3.65 -0.16
N LEU A 217 16.38 -4.29 -1.03
CA LEU A 217 16.17 -3.83 -2.40
C LEU A 217 15.41 -2.50 -2.42
N ALA A 218 14.40 -2.35 -1.56
CA ALA A 218 13.66 -1.11 -1.38
C ALA A 218 14.58 0.02 -0.92
N ASP A 219 15.42 -0.21 0.09
CA ASP A 219 16.41 0.76 0.55
C ASP A 219 17.36 1.20 -0.58
N ALA A 220 17.78 0.27 -1.44
CA ALA A 220 18.62 0.59 -2.60
C ALA A 220 17.88 1.47 -3.63
N VAL A 221 16.61 1.17 -3.92
CA VAL A 221 15.78 1.98 -4.82
C VAL A 221 15.49 3.37 -4.23
N HIS A 222 15.19 3.45 -2.93
CA HIS A 222 14.92 4.70 -2.22
C HIS A 222 16.14 5.64 -2.19
N LYS A 223 17.36 5.10 -2.06
CA LYS A 223 18.60 5.90 -2.19
C LYS A 223 18.71 6.64 -3.53
N MET A 224 18.08 6.10 -4.57
CA MET A 224 18.00 6.71 -5.90
C MET A 224 16.76 7.59 -6.09
N SER A 225 16.05 7.90 -5.01
CA SER A 225 14.75 8.58 -5.05
C SER A 225 13.70 7.82 -5.88
N GLY A 226 13.84 6.51 -6.00
CA GLY A 226 12.85 5.64 -6.63
C GLY A 226 11.67 5.32 -5.72
N ALA A 227 10.74 4.52 -6.23
CA ALA A 227 9.53 4.09 -5.52
C ALA A 227 9.41 2.57 -5.44
N VAL A 228 8.69 2.07 -4.44
CA VAL A 228 8.42 0.67 -4.17
C VAL A 228 6.91 0.47 -4.13
N ILE A 229 6.40 -0.33 -5.07
CA ILE A 229 4.96 -0.53 -5.25
C ILE A 229 4.63 -2.02 -5.06
N TYR A 230 3.71 -2.29 -4.14
CA TYR A 230 3.16 -3.63 -3.92
C TYR A 230 1.80 -3.79 -4.59
N VAL A 231 1.63 -4.82 -5.40
CA VAL A 231 0.42 -5.07 -6.18
C VAL A 231 -0.17 -6.41 -5.76
N SER A 232 -1.37 -6.40 -5.19
CA SER A 232 -2.05 -7.63 -4.79
C SER A 232 -3.54 -7.44 -4.58
N CYS A 233 -4.32 -8.46 -4.92
CA CYS A 233 -5.74 -8.56 -4.52
C CYS A 233 -5.93 -8.80 -3.03
N ASP A 234 -4.89 -9.17 -2.28
CA ASP A 234 -4.97 -9.36 -0.85
C ASP A 234 -4.37 -8.14 -0.13
N LEU A 235 -5.13 -7.57 0.81
CA LEU A 235 -4.60 -6.55 1.69
C LEU A 235 -3.51 -7.15 2.58
N MET A 236 -2.42 -6.40 2.76
CA MET A 236 -1.36 -6.80 3.69
C MET A 236 -1.94 -6.80 5.11
N LYS A 237 -2.02 -7.97 5.73
CA LYS A 237 -2.60 -8.12 7.08
C LYS A 237 -1.53 -7.82 8.14
N GLY A 238 -1.72 -6.76 8.93
CA GLY A 238 -0.88 -6.43 10.09
C GLY A 238 -0.98 -4.96 10.50
N LYS A 239 -0.80 -4.64 11.79
CA LYS A 239 -0.86 -3.25 12.32
C LYS A 239 0.42 -2.43 12.01
N ALA A 240 1.00 -2.59 10.81
CA ALA A 240 2.33 -2.16 10.32
C ALA A 240 3.51 -3.03 10.82
N PRO A 241 4.49 -3.43 9.95
CA PRO A 241 5.45 -2.50 9.33
C PRO A 241 5.98 -2.96 7.95
N TYR A 242 5.41 -2.48 6.85
CA TYR A 242 6.12 -2.48 5.56
C TYR A 242 6.52 -1.05 5.22
N THR A 243 7.38 -0.48 6.07
CA THR A 243 7.82 0.92 5.93
C THR A 243 8.61 1.18 4.65
N HIS A 244 9.05 0.11 4.00
CA HIS A 244 9.80 0.14 2.76
C HIS A 244 8.91 0.07 1.50
N ILE A 245 7.57 -0.01 1.65
CA ILE A 245 6.60 -0.01 0.54
C ILE A 245 5.90 1.36 0.52
N ASP A 246 6.06 2.11 -0.57
CA ASP A 246 5.51 3.46 -0.71
C ASP A 246 4.04 3.47 -1.12
N ALA A 247 3.60 2.45 -1.86
CA ALA A 247 2.22 2.33 -2.31
C ALA A 247 1.79 0.87 -2.42
N GLN A 248 0.54 0.60 -2.04
CA GLN A 248 -0.13 -0.67 -2.29
C GLN A 248 -1.28 -0.48 -3.29
N LEU A 249 -1.23 -1.24 -4.39
CA LEU A 249 -2.27 -1.29 -5.40
C LEU A 249 -3.12 -2.54 -5.20
N HIS A 250 -4.42 -2.35 -4.97
CA HIS A 250 -5.37 -3.44 -4.77
C HIS A 250 -5.95 -3.94 -6.09
N THR A 251 -5.11 -4.58 -6.91
CA THR A 251 -5.49 -5.02 -8.25
C THR A 251 -4.79 -6.34 -8.61
N THR A 252 -5.28 -7.02 -9.65
CA THR A 252 -4.62 -8.23 -10.18
C THR A 252 -3.43 -7.83 -11.05
N ALA A 253 -2.48 -8.75 -11.24
CA ALA A 253 -1.39 -8.55 -12.18
C ALA A 253 -1.92 -8.25 -13.61
N ALA A 254 -2.98 -8.94 -14.02
CA ALA A 254 -3.58 -8.78 -15.35
C ALA A 254 -4.16 -7.38 -15.54
N ASP A 255 -4.95 -6.89 -14.57
CA ASP A 255 -5.56 -5.55 -14.61
C ASP A 255 -4.49 -4.45 -14.56
N LEU A 256 -3.44 -4.63 -13.75
CA LEU A 256 -2.28 -3.75 -13.77
C LEU A 256 -1.67 -3.66 -15.16
N GLY A 257 -1.44 -4.82 -15.80
CA GLY A 257 -0.90 -4.89 -17.15
C GLY A 257 -1.77 -4.14 -18.16
N LEU A 258 -3.10 -4.30 -18.07
CA LEU A 258 -4.05 -3.60 -18.93
C LEU A 258 -3.99 -2.08 -18.73
N HIS A 259 -4.11 -1.60 -17.48
CA HIS A 259 -4.13 -0.17 -17.18
C HIS A 259 -2.81 0.53 -17.54
N VAL A 260 -1.66 -0.10 -17.27
CA VAL A 260 -0.35 0.44 -17.63
C VAL A 260 -0.21 0.57 -19.16
N MET A 261 -0.65 -0.44 -19.90
CA MET A 261 -0.59 -0.42 -21.36
C MET A 261 -1.56 0.61 -21.96
N GLU A 262 -2.77 0.74 -21.42
CA GLU A 262 -3.72 1.78 -21.83
C GLU A 262 -3.22 3.19 -21.54
N ALA A 263 -2.72 3.44 -20.32
CA ALA A 263 -2.14 4.73 -19.94
C ALA A 263 -1.01 5.13 -20.88
N ARG A 264 -0.14 4.16 -21.23
CA ARG A 264 0.93 4.38 -22.18
C ARG A 264 0.41 4.69 -23.58
N GLN A 265 -0.56 3.92 -24.09
CA GLN A 265 -1.14 4.19 -25.41
C GLN A 265 -1.76 5.58 -25.47
N ARG A 266 -2.41 6.03 -24.39
CA ARG A 266 -2.94 7.40 -24.29
C ARG A 266 -1.82 8.45 -24.35
N LEU A 267 -0.71 8.23 -23.65
CA LEU A 267 0.46 9.13 -23.71
C LEU A 267 1.11 9.16 -25.09
N GLU A 268 1.22 8.00 -25.76
CA GLU A 268 1.70 7.91 -27.14
C GLU A 268 0.74 8.66 -28.10
N ASN A 269 -0.58 8.59 -27.87
CA ASN A 269 -1.58 9.29 -28.67
C ASN A 269 -1.64 10.80 -28.43
N LEU A 270 -1.20 11.28 -27.26
CA LEU A 270 -1.24 12.70 -26.91
C LEU A 270 -0.25 13.56 -27.71
N ASN A 271 0.56 12.97 -28.61
CA ASN A 271 1.42 13.69 -29.57
C ASN A 271 2.19 14.85 -28.91
N VAL A 272 2.71 14.62 -27.70
CA VAL A 272 3.58 15.59 -27.03
C VAL A 272 4.76 15.80 -27.97
N ARG A 273 4.84 17.01 -28.54
CA ARG A 273 5.89 17.35 -29.50
C ARG A 273 7.23 17.21 -28.80
N PRO A 274 8.31 16.75 -29.48
CA PRO A 274 9.62 16.49 -28.86
C PRO A 274 10.38 17.72 -28.29
N GLY A 275 9.69 18.80 -27.90
CA GLY A 275 10.29 20.02 -27.34
C GLY A 275 9.54 20.63 -26.15
N ASP A 276 8.34 20.15 -25.79
CA ASP A 276 7.58 20.67 -24.65
C ASP A 276 7.83 19.77 -23.42
N GLN A 277 8.81 20.14 -22.60
CA GLN A 277 9.24 19.48 -21.34
C GLN A 277 9.50 17.95 -21.46
N GLU A 278 10.70 17.52 -21.08
CA GLU A 278 11.00 16.08 -20.97
C GLU A 278 10.02 15.43 -19.98
N TYR A 279 8.98 14.79 -20.51
CA TYR A 279 8.05 13.97 -19.75
C TYR A 279 8.86 12.81 -19.17
N THR A 280 9.21 12.93 -17.88
CA THR A 280 10.15 12.04 -17.24
C THR A 280 9.50 10.67 -17.02
N GLY A 281 10.32 9.63 -16.87
CA GLY A 281 9.81 8.29 -16.53
C GLY A 281 9.00 8.27 -15.23
N SER A 282 9.24 9.22 -14.31
CA SER A 282 8.45 9.45 -13.10
C SER A 282 7.06 10.01 -13.38
N ASP A 283 6.89 10.89 -14.37
CA ASP A 283 5.59 11.48 -14.72
C ASP A 283 4.63 10.42 -15.27
N PHE A 284 5.16 9.45 -16.04
CA PHE A 284 4.41 8.28 -16.52
C PHE A 284 3.78 7.49 -15.37
N TRP A 285 4.59 7.08 -14.39
CA TRP A 285 4.10 6.28 -13.27
C TRP A 285 3.15 7.07 -12.39
N PHE A 286 3.41 8.37 -12.21
CA PHE A 286 2.51 9.26 -11.50
C PHE A 286 1.13 9.33 -12.18
N ASP A 287 1.06 9.49 -13.50
CA ASP A 287 -0.21 9.54 -14.23
C ASP A 287 -0.94 8.19 -14.26
N VAL A 288 -0.21 7.07 -14.40
CA VAL A 288 -0.78 5.71 -14.32
C VAL A 288 -1.43 5.49 -12.95
N ILE A 289 -0.68 5.76 -11.88
CA ILE A 289 -1.15 5.59 -10.50
C ILE A 289 -2.33 6.53 -10.26
N ARG A 290 -2.17 7.83 -10.53
CA ARG A 290 -3.13 8.87 -10.18
C ARG A 290 -4.43 8.83 -11.00
N ASN A 291 -4.36 8.58 -12.29
CA ASN A 291 -5.51 8.74 -13.18
C ASN A 291 -6.24 7.41 -13.48
N GLN A 292 -5.58 6.26 -13.33
CA GLN A 292 -6.17 4.96 -13.68
C GLN A 292 -6.30 4.02 -12.49
N LEU A 293 -5.37 4.07 -11.53
CA LEU A 293 -5.36 3.13 -10.40
C LEU A 293 -5.98 3.71 -9.12
N VAL A 294 -6.07 5.05 -9.00
CA VAL A 294 -6.75 5.71 -7.86
C VAL A 294 -8.26 5.43 -7.80
N GLY A 295 -8.89 5.00 -8.90
CA GLY A 295 -10.27 4.49 -8.85
C GLY A 295 -10.43 3.17 -8.09
N ILE A 296 -9.32 2.48 -7.79
CA ILE A 296 -9.27 1.12 -7.22
C ILE A 296 -8.49 1.12 -5.87
N SER A 297 -7.73 2.16 -5.55
CA SER A 297 -7.07 2.33 -4.25
C SER A 297 -7.92 3.16 -3.28
N GLN A 298 -8.22 2.64 -2.09
CA GLN A 298 -8.40 3.49 -0.92
C GLN A 298 -7.04 3.72 -0.23
N GLU A 299 -6.86 4.96 0.20
CA GLU A 299 -5.82 5.49 1.10
C GLU A 299 -4.41 5.72 0.51
N GLU A 300 -3.99 6.99 0.61
CA GLU A 300 -2.80 7.65 0.06
C GLU A 300 -1.52 7.40 0.87
N ASP A 301 -0.37 7.73 0.25
CA ASP A 301 0.84 8.11 0.96
C ASP A 301 1.43 9.47 0.50
N THR A 302 2.26 10.03 1.38
CA THR A 302 2.20 11.43 1.83
C THR A 302 3.19 12.40 1.13
N TYR A 303 3.84 11.98 0.03
CA TYR A 303 5.01 12.69 -0.54
C TYR A 303 4.73 13.70 -1.68
N SER A 304 3.49 13.82 -2.17
CA SER A 304 3.23 14.60 -3.40
C SER A 304 2.91 16.10 -3.21
N ALA A 305 2.84 16.61 -1.98
CA ALA A 305 2.35 17.97 -1.70
C ALA A 305 3.30 19.09 -2.17
N ALA A 306 4.60 18.96 -1.85
CA ALA A 306 5.59 19.96 -2.23
C ALA A 306 5.77 20.04 -3.76
N ALA A 307 5.75 18.90 -4.44
CA ALA A 307 5.82 18.81 -5.90
C ALA A 307 4.57 19.41 -6.58
N ARG A 308 3.36 19.15 -6.05
CA ARG A 308 2.11 19.72 -6.59
C ARG A 308 2.06 21.24 -6.47
N TRP A 309 2.63 21.83 -5.42
CA TRP A 309 2.65 23.28 -5.22
C TRP A 309 3.76 23.98 -5.98
N ALA A 310 4.95 23.37 -6.08
CA ALA A 310 6.03 23.84 -6.95
C ALA A 310 5.59 23.91 -8.43
N ASN A 311 4.86 22.89 -8.91
CA ASN A 311 4.35 22.83 -10.28
C ASN A 311 3.26 23.88 -10.58
N LYS A 312 2.68 24.52 -9.56
CA LYS A 312 1.74 25.65 -9.72
C LYS A 312 2.41 27.02 -9.55
N GLY A 313 3.73 27.07 -9.45
CA GLY A 313 4.49 28.32 -9.29
C GLY A 313 4.59 28.84 -7.86
N TRP A 314 4.21 28.04 -6.84
CA TRP A 314 4.24 28.46 -5.44
C TRP A 314 5.56 28.04 -4.78
N ALA A 315 6.28 28.99 -4.19
CA ALA A 315 7.47 28.71 -3.40
C ALA A 315 7.06 28.13 -2.04
N CYS A 316 7.07 26.81 -1.89
CA CYS A 316 6.72 26.14 -0.65
C CYS A 316 7.96 25.77 0.16
N LYS A 317 8.03 26.21 1.43
CA LYS A 317 9.05 25.78 2.40
C LYS A 317 8.38 24.96 3.49
N THR A 318 8.70 23.68 3.55
CA THR A 318 8.26 22.79 4.64
C THR A 318 9.33 22.75 5.73
N HIS A 319 8.95 23.11 6.96
CA HIS A 319 9.82 23.00 8.12
C HIS A 319 9.25 21.95 9.09
N PRO A 320 9.89 20.78 9.25
CA PRO A 320 9.45 19.81 10.25
C PRO A 320 9.84 20.31 11.65
N VAL A 321 8.83 20.61 12.48
CA VAL A 321 9.04 20.87 13.92
C VAL A 321 8.41 19.73 14.69
N LYS A 322 9.25 18.87 15.29
CA LYS A 322 8.77 17.80 16.18
C LYS A 322 8.45 18.40 17.54
N ILE A 323 7.17 18.47 17.89
CA ILE A 323 6.70 18.88 19.22
C ILE A 323 6.21 17.62 19.94
N GLU A 324 6.83 17.28 21.07
CA GLU A 324 6.38 16.17 21.92
C GLU A 324 5.39 16.72 22.97
N HIS A 325 4.24 16.06 23.11
CA HIS A 325 3.17 16.54 23.97
C HIS A 325 3.29 15.99 25.42
N ILE A 326 3.05 16.84 26.43
CA ILE A 326 3.13 16.48 27.87
C ILE A 326 2.28 15.25 28.20
N ALA A 327 1.06 15.18 27.68
CA ALA A 327 0.14 14.07 27.92
C ALA A 327 0.53 12.74 27.22
N GLU A 328 1.56 12.72 26.37
CA GLU A 328 2.10 11.51 25.76
C GLU A 328 3.33 10.98 26.53
N GLN A 329 3.87 11.78 27.46
CA GLN A 329 4.93 11.37 28.37
C GLN A 329 4.32 10.80 29.66
N LYS A 330 5.03 9.86 30.33
CA LYS A 330 4.65 9.32 31.66
C LYS A 330 4.31 10.48 32.63
N PRO A 331 3.53 10.25 33.71
CA PRO A 331 2.99 11.30 34.61
C PRO A 331 4.03 12.07 35.45
N LEU A 332 5.24 12.26 34.93
CA LEU A 332 6.35 13.04 35.50
C LEU A 332 6.11 14.56 35.48
N PHE A 333 5.03 15.05 34.86
CA PHE A 333 4.84 16.47 34.53
C PHE A 333 3.44 17.02 34.85
N GLU A 334 2.77 16.53 35.89
CA GLU A 334 1.43 17.03 36.27
C GLU A 334 1.40 18.55 36.50
N ASP A 335 2.47 19.10 37.07
CA ASP A 335 2.61 20.52 37.40
C ASP A 335 2.72 21.45 36.16
N LEU A 336 2.94 20.87 34.97
CA LEU A 336 3.09 21.62 33.72
C LEU A 336 1.82 21.64 32.86
N LYS A 337 0.77 20.89 33.22
CA LYS A 337 -0.48 20.79 32.42
C LYS A 337 -1.18 22.14 32.23
N ASP A 338 -1.10 23.02 33.22
CA ASP A 338 -1.67 24.38 33.17
C ASP A 338 -0.74 25.41 32.53
N GLN A 339 0.49 25.02 32.18
CA GLN A 339 1.53 25.92 31.65
C GLN A 339 1.64 25.91 30.12
N GLY A 340 0.90 25.04 29.43
CA GLY A 340 0.77 25.00 27.97
C GLY A 340 1.47 23.80 27.31
N ASN A 341 2.18 24.04 26.21
CA ASN A 341 2.84 23.00 25.42
C ASN A 341 4.27 22.78 25.89
N GLN A 342 4.69 21.53 26.10
CA GLN A 342 6.11 21.21 26.37
C GLN A 342 6.95 21.60 25.16
N VAL A 343 8.01 22.35 25.40
CA VAL A 343 9.04 22.63 24.39
C VAL A 343 10.40 22.06 24.79
N ALA A 344 10.60 21.79 26.09
CA ALA A 344 11.78 21.09 26.61
C ALA A 344 11.41 20.35 27.93
N PRO A 345 12.26 19.44 28.44
CA PRO A 345 11.95 18.59 29.59
C PRO A 345 11.47 19.30 30.86
N ARG A 346 11.75 20.60 31.03
CA ARG A 346 11.35 21.40 32.20
C ARG A 346 10.70 22.73 31.83
N SER A 347 10.24 22.87 30.59
CA SER A 347 9.64 24.13 30.13
C SER A 347 8.42 23.85 29.27
N ALA A 348 7.32 24.48 29.64
CA ALA A 348 6.14 24.60 28.83
C ALA A 348 5.93 26.07 28.42
N LEU A 349 5.41 26.30 27.23
CA LEU A 349 5.03 27.62 26.76
C LEU A 349 3.51 27.69 26.57
N PRO A 350 2.87 28.82 26.93
CA PRO A 350 1.49 29.05 26.55
C PRO A 350 1.37 29.07 25.02
N PRO A 351 0.20 28.71 24.46
CA PRO A 351 0.03 28.56 23.00
C PRO A 351 0.46 29.79 22.20
N THR A 352 0.17 30.98 22.71
CA THR A 352 0.56 32.24 22.07
C THR A 352 2.07 32.41 21.95
N LYS A 353 2.83 32.08 23.00
CA LYS A 353 4.31 32.13 22.97
C LYS A 353 4.91 31.05 22.10
N LEU A 354 4.28 29.88 22.04
CA LEU A 354 4.69 28.84 21.10
C LEU A 354 4.48 29.29 19.65
N LEU A 355 3.35 29.92 19.35
CA LEU A 355 3.07 30.47 18.02
C LEU A 355 4.04 31.59 17.65
N ASP A 356 4.30 32.54 18.56
CA ASP A 356 5.31 33.59 18.36
C ASP A 356 6.68 32.97 17.97
N LEU A 357 7.12 31.94 18.71
CA LEU A 357 8.38 31.25 18.46
C LEU A 357 8.37 30.46 17.13
N SER A 358 7.28 29.77 16.83
CA SER A 358 7.18 28.92 15.63
C SER A 358 7.08 29.76 14.36
N LEU A 359 6.30 30.84 14.41
CA LEU A 359 6.08 31.74 13.28
C LEU A 359 7.27 32.66 13.03
N ALA A 360 8.18 32.85 14.00
CA ALA A 360 9.42 33.59 13.80
C ALA A 360 10.25 33.06 12.60
N VAL A 361 10.19 31.76 12.32
CA VAL A 361 10.87 31.13 11.17
C VAL A 361 10.20 31.51 9.84
N ALA A 362 8.88 31.71 9.87
CA ALA A 362 8.06 32.07 8.72
C ALA A 362 7.80 33.60 8.61
N ASP A 363 8.34 34.38 9.53
CA ASP A 363 8.02 35.80 9.71
C ASP A 363 8.24 36.61 8.43
N GLN A 364 9.34 36.37 7.71
CA GLN A 364 9.56 37.04 6.42
C GLN A 364 8.50 36.68 5.37
N ALA A 365 8.07 35.42 5.31
CA ALA A 365 7.04 34.98 4.37
C ALA A 365 5.68 35.59 4.72
N LEU A 366 5.35 35.62 6.01
CA LEU A 366 4.11 36.23 6.53
C LEU A 366 4.11 37.75 6.31
N ARG A 367 5.25 38.43 6.50
CA ARG A 367 5.40 39.85 6.18
C ARG A 367 5.21 40.14 4.69
N ASN A 368 5.76 39.29 3.83
CA ASN A 368 5.59 39.42 2.38
C ASN A 368 4.15 39.14 1.95
N ALA A 369 3.42 38.33 2.71
CA ALA A 369 2.02 37.99 2.50
C ALA A 369 1.04 38.98 3.16
N ARG A 370 1.49 40.13 3.69
CA ARG A 370 0.64 41.06 4.46
C ARG A 370 -0.63 41.55 3.76
N GLU A 371 -0.65 41.54 2.44
CA GLU A 371 -1.82 41.93 1.65
C GLU A 371 -2.75 40.74 1.35
N ALA A 372 -2.32 39.52 1.66
CA ALA A 372 -3.07 38.29 1.43
C ALA A 372 -3.56 37.68 2.76
N PRO A 373 -4.75 37.06 2.77
CA PRO A 373 -5.23 36.31 3.92
C PRO A 373 -4.28 35.13 4.25
N ALA A 374 -3.85 35.05 5.50
CA ALA A 374 -3.03 33.98 6.02
C ALA A 374 -3.83 33.13 7.02
N PHE A 375 -3.82 31.81 6.80
CA PHE A 375 -4.41 30.84 7.72
C PHE A 375 -3.36 29.84 8.20
N MET A 376 -3.57 29.30 9.40
CA MET A 376 -2.75 28.21 9.93
C MET A 376 -3.65 27.03 10.29
N VAL A 377 -3.20 25.82 9.93
CA VAL A 377 -3.82 24.57 10.39
C VAL A 377 -2.88 23.91 11.37
N CYS A 378 -3.34 23.65 12.59
CA CYS A 378 -2.55 23.01 13.62
C CYS A 378 -3.33 21.90 14.32
N CYS A 379 -2.61 21.05 15.04
CA CYS A 379 -3.20 20.08 15.97
C CYS A 379 -2.83 20.51 17.38
N GLY A 380 -3.70 20.26 18.36
CA GLY A 380 -3.36 20.70 19.71
C GLY A 380 -4.25 20.19 20.83
N GLY A 381 -3.59 19.68 21.87
CA GLY A 381 -4.15 19.51 23.21
C GLY A 381 -4.45 20.80 23.99
N PRO A 382 -3.82 21.97 23.76
CA PRO A 382 -4.13 23.21 24.50
C PRO A 382 -5.57 23.71 24.35
N LEU A 383 -6.27 23.25 23.32
CA LEU A 383 -7.67 23.60 23.05
C LEU A 383 -8.64 22.97 24.06
N GLN A 384 -8.14 22.10 24.95
CA GLN A 384 -8.89 21.54 26.06
C GLN A 384 -9.04 22.52 27.23
N ASN A 385 -8.37 23.67 27.19
CA ASN A 385 -8.44 24.72 28.21
C ASN A 385 -9.05 26.00 27.62
N SER A 386 -10.22 26.42 28.12
CA SER A 386 -10.93 27.61 27.64
C SER A 386 -10.09 28.90 27.76
N LYS A 387 -9.22 29.00 28.78
CA LYS A 387 -8.30 30.14 28.92
C LYS A 387 -7.30 30.22 27.77
N PHE A 388 -6.82 29.08 27.27
CA PHE A 388 -5.91 29.05 26.13
C PHE A 388 -6.61 29.38 24.82
N VAL A 389 -7.86 28.94 24.65
CA VAL A 389 -8.69 29.34 23.51
C VAL A 389 -8.90 30.86 23.50
N GLN A 390 -9.23 31.45 24.66
CA GLN A 390 -9.36 32.90 24.78
C GLN A 390 -8.05 33.62 24.49
N GLN A 391 -6.92 33.16 25.05
CA GLN A 391 -5.61 33.74 24.77
C GLN A 391 -5.23 33.70 23.28
N LEU A 392 -5.59 32.61 22.58
CA LEU A 392 -5.36 32.50 21.14
C LEU A 392 -6.26 33.44 20.35
N ALA A 393 -7.53 33.59 20.74
CA ALA A 393 -8.45 34.56 20.14
C ALA A 393 -7.93 36.00 20.33
N ASP A 394 -7.53 36.36 21.55
CA ASP A 394 -6.94 37.66 21.88
C ASP A 394 -5.63 37.90 21.11
N TRP A 395 -4.82 36.86 20.91
CA TRP A 395 -3.60 36.92 20.11
C TRP A 395 -3.89 37.13 18.63
N LEU A 396 -4.90 36.46 18.06
CA LEU A 396 -5.33 36.64 16.67
C LEU A 396 -5.85 38.06 16.42
N ASN A 397 -6.53 38.65 17.41
CA ASN A 397 -7.12 39.99 17.35
C ASN A 397 -6.13 41.15 17.51
N ARG A 398 -4.83 40.87 17.67
CA ARG A 398 -3.84 41.94 17.73
C ARG A 398 -3.71 42.64 16.37
N PRO A 399 -3.48 43.96 16.33
CA PRO A 399 -3.29 44.68 15.08
C PRO A 399 -2.10 44.18 14.24
N ASP A 400 -1.12 43.56 14.88
CA ASP A 400 0.09 43.01 14.29
C ASP A 400 0.08 41.48 14.17
N ALA A 401 -1.08 40.84 14.38
CA ALA A 401 -1.19 39.39 14.27
C ALA A 401 -0.84 38.93 12.84
N PRO A 402 0.04 37.92 12.68
CA PRO A 402 0.50 37.50 11.36
C PRO A 402 -0.49 36.59 10.62
N LEU A 403 -1.62 36.23 11.25
CA LEU A 403 -2.61 35.29 10.74
C LEU A 403 -4.02 35.90 10.87
N ASN A 404 -4.88 35.66 9.88
CA ASN A 404 -6.30 36.04 9.92
C ASN A 404 -7.17 34.95 10.54
N SER A 405 -6.75 33.69 10.40
CA SER A 405 -7.54 32.53 10.82
C SER A 405 -6.66 31.37 11.31
N LEU A 406 -7.17 30.59 12.24
CA LEU A 406 -6.51 29.42 12.79
C LEU A 406 -7.51 28.25 12.87
N LEU A 407 -7.22 27.16 12.17
CA LEU A 407 -7.97 25.91 12.23
C LEU A 407 -7.20 24.93 13.11
N CYS A 408 -7.72 24.68 14.30
CA CYS A 408 -7.07 23.80 15.26
C CYS A 408 -7.82 22.47 15.34
N ALA A 409 -7.22 21.39 14.83
CA ALA A 409 -7.76 20.05 15.00
C ALA A 409 -7.65 19.62 16.48
N MET A 410 -8.76 19.21 17.07
CA MET A 410 -8.87 18.77 18.47
C MET A 410 -8.21 17.40 18.73
N ASN A 411 -7.83 16.69 17.67
CA ASN A 411 -7.16 15.41 17.77
C ASN A 411 -5.76 15.59 18.37
N LYS A 412 -5.40 14.72 19.32
CA LYS A 412 -4.03 14.69 19.89
C LYS A 412 -2.95 14.44 18.84
N LYS A 413 -3.31 13.67 17.80
CA LYS A 413 -2.49 13.38 16.64
C LYS A 413 -3.32 13.65 15.40
N LEU A 414 -2.78 14.48 14.52
CA LEU A 414 -3.36 14.77 13.22
C LEU A 414 -2.46 14.12 12.19
N GLY A 415 -2.97 13.14 11.45
CA GLY A 415 -2.30 12.65 10.26
C GLY A 415 -2.37 13.75 9.19
N PRO A 416 -1.24 14.30 8.69
CA PRO A 416 -1.27 15.31 7.63
C PRO A 416 -2.07 14.85 6.40
N VAL A 417 -2.07 13.53 6.14
CA VAL A 417 -2.83 12.88 5.07
C VAL A 417 -4.34 13.22 5.12
N TYR A 418 -4.95 13.29 6.30
CA TYR A 418 -6.38 13.58 6.41
C TYR A 418 -6.72 15.02 6.05
N MET A 419 -5.78 15.95 6.21
CA MET A 419 -6.02 17.38 6.03
C MET A 419 -5.51 17.91 4.70
N LEU A 420 -4.76 17.10 3.94
CA LEU A 420 -4.07 17.56 2.73
C LEU A 420 -5.04 18.17 1.71
N ASN A 421 -6.12 17.44 1.39
CA ASN A 421 -7.12 17.90 0.44
C ASN A 421 -7.85 19.15 0.93
N LEU A 422 -8.13 19.22 2.23
CA LEU A 422 -8.72 20.40 2.84
C LEU A 422 -7.78 21.60 2.74
N ILE A 423 -6.51 21.46 3.11
CA ILE A 423 -5.51 22.55 3.03
C ILE A 423 -5.37 23.03 1.59
N ALA A 424 -5.32 22.12 0.61
CA ALA A 424 -5.25 22.48 -0.80
C ALA A 424 -6.49 23.29 -1.24
N LYS A 425 -7.70 22.83 -0.88
CA LYS A 425 -8.95 23.55 -1.19
C LYS A 425 -8.97 24.94 -0.52
N ILE A 426 -8.64 25.01 0.76
CA ILE A 426 -8.57 26.27 1.50
C ILE A 426 -7.58 27.21 0.82
N SER A 427 -6.37 26.75 0.50
CA SER A 427 -5.34 27.57 -0.15
C SER A 427 -5.75 28.11 -1.52
N THR A 428 -6.67 27.44 -2.22
CA THR A 428 -7.18 27.92 -3.52
C THR A 428 -8.42 28.78 -3.41
N THR A 429 -9.27 28.53 -2.42
CA THR A 429 -10.55 29.24 -2.26
C THR A 429 -10.38 30.52 -1.44
N MET A 430 -9.47 30.51 -0.47
CA MET A 430 -9.20 31.63 0.43
C MET A 430 -8.03 32.50 -0.04
N VAL A 431 -7.76 32.55 -1.36
CA VAL A 431 -6.72 33.44 -1.91
C VAL A 431 -7.15 34.90 -1.75
N ASP A 432 -8.43 35.16 -2.00
CA ASP A 432 -9.02 36.48 -1.86
C ASP A 432 -9.68 36.64 -0.48
N PRO A 433 -9.74 37.86 0.07
CA PRO A 433 -10.47 38.13 1.29
C PRO A 433 -11.96 37.76 1.14
N ASP A 434 -12.38 36.74 1.88
CA ASP A 434 -13.78 36.29 1.92
C ASP A 434 -14.49 36.87 3.16
N PRO A 435 -15.53 37.71 3.00
CA PRO A 435 -16.30 38.20 4.14
C PRO A 435 -16.97 37.08 4.94
N ASP A 436 -17.23 35.92 4.31
CA ASP A 436 -17.84 34.74 4.89
C ASP A 436 -16.82 33.60 5.08
N ALA A 437 -15.55 33.94 5.28
CA ALA A 437 -14.44 33.00 5.48
C ALA A 437 -14.76 31.81 6.38
N ALA A 438 -15.47 32.05 7.50
CA ALA A 438 -15.87 31.00 8.43
C ALA A 438 -16.80 29.95 7.79
N GLU A 439 -17.83 30.41 7.07
CA GLU A 439 -18.80 29.55 6.40
C GLU A 439 -18.16 28.80 5.22
N THR A 440 -17.31 29.49 4.45
CA THR A 440 -16.56 28.88 3.35
C THR A 440 -15.64 27.78 3.86
N LEU A 441 -14.85 28.05 4.91
CA LEU A 441 -13.97 27.05 5.53
C LEU A 441 -14.76 25.88 6.11
N PHE A 442 -15.90 26.13 6.75
CA PHE A 442 -16.79 25.09 7.25
C PHE A 442 -17.29 24.19 6.13
N ARG A 443 -17.74 24.77 5.00
CA ARG A 443 -18.19 24.02 3.82
C ARG A 443 -17.08 23.19 3.20
N LEU A 444 -15.88 23.74 3.09
CA LEU A 444 -14.71 23.03 2.58
C LEU A 444 -14.35 21.84 3.49
N TRP A 445 -14.39 22.04 4.81
CA TRP A 445 -14.13 20.99 5.77
C TRP A 445 -15.20 19.91 5.74
N ILE A 446 -16.49 20.24 5.88
CA ILE A 446 -17.58 19.25 5.96
C ILE A 446 -17.77 18.45 4.67
N SER A 447 -17.43 19.04 3.52
CA SER A 447 -17.45 18.36 2.22
C SER A 447 -16.21 17.50 1.96
N ASP A 448 -15.16 17.63 2.79
CA ASP A 448 -13.97 16.81 2.67
C ASP A 448 -14.19 15.44 3.32
N THR A 449 -14.25 14.41 2.48
CA THR A 449 -14.54 13.03 2.89
C THR A 449 -13.43 12.39 3.72
N LEU A 450 -12.26 13.03 3.85
CA LEU A 450 -11.15 12.55 4.68
C LEU A 450 -10.93 13.46 5.90
N ALA A 451 -10.92 14.77 5.72
CA ALA A 451 -10.65 15.68 6.83
C ALA A 451 -11.77 15.63 7.87
N ALA A 452 -13.03 15.72 7.42
CA ALA A 452 -14.17 15.82 8.30
C ALA A 452 -14.33 14.57 9.20
N PRO A 453 -14.39 13.33 8.67
CA PRO A 453 -14.50 12.10 9.49
C PRO A 453 -13.45 11.91 10.56
N HIS A 454 -12.28 12.49 10.35
CA HIS A 454 -11.13 12.26 11.19
C HIS A 454 -10.80 13.43 12.09
N THR A 455 -11.52 14.56 12.02
CA THR A 455 -11.21 15.75 12.80
C THR A 455 -12.43 16.41 13.40
N ASN A 456 -12.25 16.96 14.60
CA ASN A 456 -13.06 18.08 15.08
C ASN A 456 -12.18 19.33 14.99
N ILE A 457 -12.73 20.43 14.54
CA ILE A 457 -11.97 21.66 14.31
C ILE A 457 -12.46 22.74 15.27
N LEU A 458 -11.54 23.37 16.00
CA LEU A 458 -11.78 24.69 16.58
C LEU A 458 -11.31 25.74 15.57
N PHE A 459 -12.23 26.56 15.12
CA PHE A 459 -11.98 27.68 14.24
C PHE A 459 -11.88 28.97 15.05
N LEU A 460 -10.79 29.71 14.84
CA LEU A 460 -10.54 31.04 15.39
C LEU A 460 -10.31 31.99 14.21
N ALA A 461 -10.95 33.15 14.24
CA ALA A 461 -10.74 34.20 13.24
C ALA A 461 -10.72 35.58 13.90
N GLN A 462 -10.08 36.53 13.22
CA GLN A 462 -10.04 37.92 13.66
C GLN A 462 -11.46 38.49 13.78
N ASN A 463 -11.73 39.15 14.90
CA ASN A 463 -13.00 39.77 15.25
C ASN A 463 -14.20 38.81 15.25
N ALA A 464 -13.96 37.51 15.37
CA ALA A 464 -15.00 36.49 15.43
C ALA A 464 -14.92 35.70 16.74
N GLU A 465 -16.06 35.17 17.19
CA GLU A 465 -16.08 34.27 18.34
C GLU A 465 -15.47 32.91 17.98
N PRO A 466 -14.68 32.29 18.88
CA PRO A 466 -14.16 30.95 18.68
C PRO A 466 -15.30 29.96 18.44
N THR A 467 -15.24 29.25 17.32
CA THR A 467 -16.32 28.34 16.89
C THR A 467 -15.78 26.92 16.79
N MET A 468 -16.44 25.96 17.46
CA MET A 468 -16.07 24.55 17.38
C MET A 468 -16.97 23.81 16.39
N TRP A 469 -16.37 23.18 15.40
CA TRP A 469 -17.02 22.30 14.45
C TRP A 469 -16.75 20.85 14.82
N LEU A 470 -17.83 20.14 15.12
CA LEU A 470 -17.77 18.73 15.50
C LEU A 470 -18.22 17.87 14.33
N TYR A 471 -17.33 17.01 13.83
CA TYR A 471 -17.72 15.98 12.90
C TYR A 471 -18.12 14.75 13.69
N ALA A 472 -19.42 14.59 13.86
CA ALA A 472 -20.00 13.36 14.36
C ALA A 472 -20.85 12.75 13.24
N PRO A 473 -20.41 11.65 12.59
CA PRO A 473 -21.41 10.73 12.08
C PRO A 473 -22.10 10.22 13.34
N PHE A 474 -23.32 10.71 13.61
CA PHE A 474 -24.08 10.42 14.83
C PHE A 474 -24.22 8.92 15.16
N GLN A 475 -23.94 8.05 14.19
CA GLN A 475 -23.87 6.60 14.33
C GLN A 475 -22.65 6.11 15.13
N SER A 476 -21.59 6.92 15.27
CA SER A 476 -20.31 6.47 15.81
C SER A 476 -19.99 6.99 17.21
N ARG A 477 -20.26 8.26 17.56
CA ARG A 477 -20.01 8.80 18.91
C ARG A 477 -20.94 10.00 19.21
N PRO A 478 -21.84 9.87 20.21
CA PRO A 478 -21.54 10.47 21.52
C PRO A 478 -21.92 9.62 22.75
N LEU A 479 -22.47 8.40 22.59
CA LEU A 479 -23.04 7.62 23.72
C LEU A 479 -22.52 6.17 23.83
N GLY A 480 -21.43 5.82 23.12
CA GLY A 480 -20.93 4.43 23.09
C GLY A 480 -21.88 3.42 22.43
N LYS A 481 -23.00 3.89 21.86
CA LYS A 481 -23.98 3.13 21.08
C LYS A 481 -24.44 3.98 19.90
N ALA A 482 -24.64 3.36 18.74
CA ALA A 482 -25.20 4.04 17.57
C ALA A 482 -26.61 4.56 17.90
N LEU A 483 -26.92 5.80 17.52
CA LEU A 483 -28.30 6.27 17.57
C LEU A 483 -29.16 5.46 16.58
N PRO A 484 -30.43 5.16 16.94
CA PRO A 484 -31.37 4.58 16.00
C PRO A 484 -31.55 5.52 14.79
N ASN A 485 -31.91 4.98 13.64
CA ASN A 485 -32.19 5.78 12.46
C ASN A 485 -33.26 6.84 12.80
N ILE A 486 -33.05 8.12 12.45
CA ILE A 486 -34.03 9.19 12.76
C ILE A 486 -35.42 8.87 12.20
N LEU A 487 -35.46 8.13 11.10
CA LEU A 487 -36.68 7.67 10.47
C LEU A 487 -37.41 6.62 11.33
N SER A 488 -36.70 5.84 12.13
CA SER A 488 -37.26 4.79 13.00
C SER A 488 -37.73 5.28 14.37
N VAL A 489 -37.52 6.56 14.72
CA VAL A 489 -37.87 7.07 16.06
C VAL A 489 -39.39 7.09 16.30
N CYS A 490 -40.17 7.33 15.26
CA CYS A 490 -41.63 7.31 15.34
C CYS A 490 -42.24 6.92 14.00
N SER A 491 -43.26 6.07 14.04
CA SER A 491 -44.04 5.65 12.87
C SER A 491 -45.26 6.56 12.75
N CYS A 492 -45.07 7.89 12.67
CA CYS A 492 -46.18 8.85 12.62
C CYS A 492 -47.28 8.29 11.71
N PRO A 493 -48.46 7.94 12.25
CA PRO A 493 -49.49 7.27 11.47
C PRO A 493 -49.84 8.14 10.29
N ASP A 494 -50.03 7.50 9.14
CA ASP A 494 -50.30 8.16 7.87
C ASP A 494 -51.32 9.27 8.06
N LEU A 495 -50.86 10.52 8.00
CA LEU A 495 -51.73 11.68 8.00
C LEU A 495 -52.76 11.49 6.88
N PRO A 496 -54.03 11.88 7.09
CA PRO A 496 -55.03 11.73 6.06
C PRO A 496 -54.56 12.35 4.73
N PRO A 497 -54.77 11.67 3.58
CA PRO A 497 -54.13 11.97 2.30
C PRO A 497 -54.34 13.40 1.76
N GLY A 498 -55.28 14.17 2.33
CA GLY A 498 -55.52 15.57 2.00
C GLY A 498 -54.45 16.56 2.48
N ASP A 499 -53.77 16.30 3.61
CA ASP A 499 -52.79 17.22 4.20
C ASP A 499 -51.34 16.97 3.72
N TYR A 500 -51.14 15.95 2.89
CA TYR A 500 -49.82 15.49 2.46
C TYR A 500 -49.09 16.48 1.55
N ARG A 501 -49.79 17.28 0.73
CA ARG A 501 -49.16 18.16 -0.27
C ARG A 501 -48.74 19.52 0.27
N SER A 502 -49.45 20.08 1.25
CA SER A 502 -49.15 21.39 1.83
C SER A 502 -47.92 21.35 2.74
N ARG A 503 -47.74 20.26 3.51
CA ARG A 503 -46.64 20.16 4.51
C ARG A 503 -45.35 19.50 4.01
N ARG A 504 -45.33 18.84 2.85
CA ARG A 504 -44.10 18.22 2.29
C ARG A 504 -43.10 19.23 1.72
N ARG A 505 -43.52 20.48 1.52
CA ARG A 505 -42.66 21.57 1.01
C ARG A 505 -41.86 22.29 2.09
N GLN A 506 -42.10 22.01 3.37
CA GLN A 506 -41.32 22.55 4.49
C GLN A 506 -40.31 21.47 4.94
N GLY A 507 -39.01 21.80 4.91
CA GLY A 507 -37.89 20.88 5.08
C GLY A 507 -37.92 20.02 6.36
N SER A 508 -37.30 18.84 6.26
CA SER A 508 -37.05 17.81 7.30
C SER A 508 -38.08 17.66 8.43
N ARG A 509 -38.95 16.63 8.34
CA ARG A 509 -39.99 16.25 9.32
C ARG A 509 -39.48 15.83 10.72
N LYS A 510 -38.19 15.55 10.85
CA LYS A 510 -37.59 15.03 12.09
C LYS A 510 -36.20 15.64 12.26
N THR A 511 -35.89 16.10 13.46
CA THR A 511 -34.59 16.68 13.83
C THR A 511 -34.06 16.02 15.09
N TRP A 512 -32.73 15.91 15.19
CA TRP A 512 -32.07 15.58 16.45
C TRP A 512 -31.82 16.87 17.22
N ASP A 513 -32.09 16.84 18.51
CA ASP A 513 -31.77 17.88 19.48
C ASP A 513 -30.85 17.27 20.54
N VAL A 514 -29.75 17.94 20.85
CA VAL A 514 -28.72 17.45 21.77
C VAL A 514 -28.58 18.45 22.90
N ASN A 515 -29.01 18.05 24.10
CA ASN A 515 -28.82 18.82 25.31
C ASN A 515 -27.66 18.24 26.11
N HIS A 516 -26.82 19.08 26.69
CA HIS A 516 -25.74 18.63 27.58
C HIS A 516 -25.47 19.57 28.75
N ASN A 517 -24.92 19.03 29.83
CA ASN A 517 -24.51 19.80 31.01
C ASN A 517 -23.03 20.23 31.01
N GLY A 518 -22.37 20.21 29.85
CA GLY A 518 -20.97 20.63 29.72
C GLY A 518 -20.71 22.00 30.35
N ARG A 519 -19.67 22.08 31.18
CA ARG A 519 -19.10 23.31 31.77
C ARG A 519 -17.59 23.28 31.59
N ASP A 520 -16.95 24.44 31.60
CA ASP A 520 -15.48 24.57 31.46
C ASP A 520 -14.72 23.62 32.40
N GLY A 521 -13.85 22.80 31.82
CA GLY A 521 -12.99 21.86 32.53
C GLY A 521 -13.70 20.65 33.15
N GLN A 522 -15.02 20.48 32.97
CA GLN A 522 -15.75 19.32 33.45
C GLN A 522 -16.08 18.33 32.31
N PRO A 523 -15.88 17.02 32.52
CA PRO A 523 -16.29 16.02 31.53
C PRO A 523 -17.80 16.08 31.32
N LEU A 524 -18.25 16.04 30.06
CA LEU A 524 -19.67 15.86 29.73
C LEU A 524 -20.13 14.52 30.31
N ARG A 525 -20.99 14.57 31.34
CA ARG A 525 -21.54 13.36 31.96
C ARG A 525 -22.91 13.02 31.41
N ASP A 526 -23.71 14.04 31.06
CA ASP A 526 -25.08 13.87 30.62
C ASP A 526 -25.26 14.50 29.23
N VAL A 527 -25.14 13.68 28.19
CA VAL A 527 -25.58 14.02 26.83
C VAL A 527 -26.98 13.43 26.65
N VAL A 528 -27.99 14.28 26.55
CA VAL A 528 -29.36 13.86 26.27
C VAL A 528 -29.65 14.16 24.81
N VAL A 529 -29.86 13.10 24.03
CA VAL A 529 -30.26 13.23 22.62
C VAL A 529 -31.76 12.98 22.51
N HIS A 530 -32.49 13.98 22.03
CA HIS A 530 -33.91 13.88 21.70
C HIS A 530 -34.07 13.85 20.18
N ALA A 531 -34.96 13.01 19.66
CA ALA A 531 -35.47 13.21 18.30
C ALA A 531 -36.83 13.89 18.40
N LYS A 532 -36.99 15.02 17.73
CA LYS A 532 -38.25 15.75 17.62
C LYS A 532 -38.85 15.46 16.26
N CYS A 533 -40.10 15.04 16.23
CA CYS A 533 -40.89 15.05 15.01
C CYS A 533 -41.84 16.24 15.07
N SER A 534 -41.96 17.00 13.98
CA SER A 534 -42.87 18.16 13.95
C SER A 534 -44.36 17.77 13.96
N ILE A 535 -44.70 16.48 14.08
CA ILE A 535 -46.06 15.94 13.99
C ILE A 535 -46.50 15.28 15.32
N CYS A 536 -45.60 14.62 16.05
CA CYS A 536 -45.93 13.84 17.25
C CYS A 536 -44.97 14.11 18.41
#